data_AF-A0A8T6N4P2-F1
#
_entry.id   AF-A0A8T6N4P2-F1
#
_cell.length_a   1.000
_cell.length_b   1.000
_cell.length_c   1.000
_cell.angle_alpha   90.00
_cell.angle_beta   90.00
_cell.angle_gamma   90.00
#
_symmetry.space_group_name_H-M   'P 1'
#
loop_
_entity.id
_entity.type
_entity.pdbx_description
1 polymer ?
#
loop_
_entity_poly.entity_id
_entity_poly.type
_entity_poly.pdbx_seq_one_letter_code
_entity_poly.pdbx_strand_id
1 'polypeptide(L)'
;MRKSLSRNPNMLRTMIGLGLTLILLLGYAVYSNTVDSEYYRLETSNEEITIELTSSDEGTLFFTTNSAISWLNVSSENLPNDATLTVSSSSIPYHSSELLGSDNDGRMFTCKDINDDFELIVESCDVAFSHTSREIDGNIEFKSIVSVDLPLGGVAYLEALDLSDAQQKAASKISTATNINTWTLTLDRDGELVNFTEFPSVTVVQHELISVEEFRLDPVVETLYGIASLIGCFTMMLAVPMIAYFSGVARQKREDRLRAENPPPIN
;
A
#
# COMPACT_ATOMS: atom_id res chain seq x y z
N MET A 1 -36.80 -26.53 -29.49
CA MET A 1 -35.84 -26.56 -28.35
C MET A 1 -36.10 -27.62 -27.28
N ARG A 2 -37.23 -28.36 -27.26
CA ARG A 2 -37.42 -29.45 -26.27
C ARG A 2 -36.55 -30.69 -26.48
N LYS A 3 -35.81 -30.81 -27.59
CA LYS A 3 -35.25 -32.09 -28.07
C LYS A 3 -33.72 -32.24 -28.01
N SER A 4 -32.96 -31.19 -27.70
CA SER A 4 -31.50 -31.28 -27.49
C SER A 4 -31.08 -31.18 -26.02
N LEU A 5 -31.83 -30.44 -25.19
CA LEU A 5 -31.63 -30.41 -23.72
C LEU A 5 -32.26 -31.61 -22.99
N SER A 6 -33.16 -32.36 -23.63
CA SER A 6 -33.83 -33.53 -23.02
C SER A 6 -33.05 -34.85 -23.16
N ARG A 7 -31.85 -34.85 -23.76
CA ARG A 7 -31.16 -36.09 -24.13
C ARG A 7 -30.16 -36.59 -23.09
N ASN A 8 -29.90 -35.83 -22.02
CA ASN A 8 -29.11 -36.32 -20.90
C ASN A 8 -29.47 -35.59 -19.58
N PRO A 9 -30.55 -35.98 -18.88
CA PRO A 9 -30.97 -35.35 -17.62
C PRO A 9 -29.90 -35.45 -16.51
N ASN A 10 -28.94 -36.37 -16.66
CA ASN A 10 -27.77 -36.45 -15.78
C ASN A 10 -26.83 -35.24 -15.93
N MET A 11 -26.67 -34.65 -17.11
CA MET A 11 -25.71 -33.55 -17.34
C MET A 11 -26.12 -32.25 -16.63
N LEU A 12 -27.41 -31.90 -16.63
CA LEU A 12 -27.91 -30.73 -15.92
C LEU A 12 -27.82 -30.92 -14.39
N ARG A 13 -28.14 -32.14 -13.92
CA ARG A 13 -28.08 -32.49 -12.50
C ARG A 13 -26.63 -32.50 -11.99
N THR A 14 -25.68 -32.96 -12.79
CA THR A 14 -24.25 -32.91 -12.45
C THR A 14 -23.71 -31.49 -12.48
N MET A 15 -24.14 -30.64 -13.43
CA MET A 15 -23.67 -29.25 -13.49
C MET A 15 -24.20 -28.43 -12.29
N ILE A 16 -25.47 -28.61 -11.91
CA ILE A 16 -26.05 -27.97 -10.72
C ILE A 16 -25.42 -28.54 -9.44
N GLY A 17 -25.23 -29.86 -9.37
CA GLY A 17 -24.60 -30.52 -8.22
C GLY A 17 -23.16 -30.05 -8.00
N LEU A 18 -22.34 -30.03 -9.06
CA LEU A 18 -20.96 -29.54 -9.00
C LEU A 18 -20.88 -28.05 -8.66
N GLY A 19 -21.79 -27.23 -9.20
CA GLY A 19 -21.87 -25.81 -8.85
C GLY A 19 -22.19 -25.60 -7.37
N LEU A 20 -23.15 -26.34 -6.82
CA LEU A 20 -23.53 -26.22 -5.42
C LEU A 20 -22.43 -26.74 -4.48
N THR A 21 -21.74 -27.83 -4.83
CA THR A 21 -20.58 -28.29 -4.07
C THR A 21 -19.42 -27.29 -4.10
N LEU A 22 -19.19 -26.63 -5.25
CA LEU A 22 -18.14 -25.60 -5.36
C LEU A 22 -18.45 -24.40 -4.46
N ILE A 23 -19.71 -23.97 -4.43
CA ILE A 23 -20.17 -22.88 -3.54
C ILE A 23 -19.97 -23.26 -2.07
N LEU A 24 -20.33 -24.49 -1.67
CA LEU A 24 -20.13 -24.94 -0.30
C LEU A 24 -18.64 -25.06 0.07
N LEU A 25 -17.80 -25.56 -0.83
CA LEU A 25 -16.35 -25.66 -0.61
C LEU A 25 -15.70 -24.28 -0.52
N LEU A 26 -16.07 -23.34 -1.40
CA LEU A 26 -15.57 -21.96 -1.33
C LEU A 26 -16.05 -21.27 -0.06
N GLY A 27 -17.33 -21.43 0.31
CA GLY A 27 -17.86 -20.89 1.55
C GLY A 27 -17.16 -21.45 2.79
N TYR A 28 -16.86 -22.76 2.78
CA TYR A 28 -16.07 -23.38 3.85
C TYR A 28 -14.62 -22.91 3.86
N ALA A 29 -13.98 -22.74 2.70
CA ALA A 29 -12.61 -22.23 2.62
C ALA A 29 -12.51 -20.79 3.14
N VAL A 30 -13.46 -19.92 2.79
CA VAL A 30 -13.55 -18.55 3.35
C VAL A 30 -13.77 -18.62 4.85
N TYR A 31 -14.76 -19.40 5.30
CA TYR A 31 -15.03 -19.56 6.74
C TYR A 31 -13.81 -20.06 7.53
N SER A 32 -13.11 -21.07 7.02
CA SER A 32 -11.93 -21.63 7.68
C SER A 32 -10.82 -20.58 7.83
N ASN A 33 -10.53 -19.81 6.78
CA ASN A 33 -9.53 -18.73 6.84
C ASN A 33 -9.99 -17.52 7.68
N THR A 34 -11.30 -17.33 7.87
CA THR A 34 -11.80 -16.28 8.78
C THR A 34 -11.71 -16.64 10.26
N VAL A 35 -11.66 -17.94 10.58
CA VAL A 35 -11.69 -18.45 11.96
C VAL A 35 -10.30 -18.69 12.53
N ASP A 36 -9.34 -19.05 11.68
CA ASP A 36 -7.97 -19.35 12.07
C ASP A 36 -7.02 -18.55 11.16
N SER A 37 -6.79 -17.29 11.53
CA SER A 37 -5.89 -16.42 10.79
C SER A 37 -4.51 -16.45 11.43
N GLU A 38 -3.51 -16.83 10.65
CA GLU A 38 -2.09 -16.70 11.02
C GLU A 38 -1.63 -15.22 11.01
N TYR A 39 -2.48 -14.31 10.53
CA TYR A 39 -2.19 -12.88 10.44
C TYR A 39 -2.82 -12.08 11.58
N TYR A 40 -2.05 -11.14 12.09
CA TYR A 40 -2.43 -10.21 13.15
C TYR A 40 -2.26 -8.78 12.67
N ARG A 41 -3.25 -7.95 12.95
CA ARG A 41 -3.22 -6.50 12.72
C ARG A 41 -2.54 -5.83 13.91
N LEU A 42 -1.47 -5.10 13.61
CA LEU A 42 -0.72 -4.26 14.53
C LEU A 42 -1.17 -2.80 14.35
N GLU A 43 -1.52 -2.13 15.43
CA GLU A 43 -1.80 -0.70 15.45
C GLU A 43 -0.86 0.06 16.38
N THR A 44 -0.39 1.22 15.92
CA THR A 44 0.53 2.11 16.63
C THR A 44 0.01 3.53 16.65
N SER A 45 0.49 4.35 17.60
CA SER A 45 0.06 5.74 17.77
C SER A 45 0.24 6.60 16.53
N ASN A 46 1.34 6.40 15.78
CA ASN A 46 1.67 7.17 14.58
C ASN A 46 1.56 8.68 14.83
N GLU A 47 2.12 9.13 15.95
CA GLU A 47 1.94 10.48 16.46
C GLU A 47 3.04 11.40 15.95
N GLU A 48 2.64 12.50 15.31
CA GLU A 48 3.54 13.54 14.83
C GLU A 48 3.88 14.52 15.96
N ILE A 49 5.18 14.68 16.25
CA ILE A 49 5.68 15.51 17.35
C ILE A 49 6.75 16.47 16.83
N THR A 50 6.56 17.76 17.11
CA THR A 50 7.56 18.80 16.84
C THR A 50 8.61 18.81 17.95
N ILE A 51 9.88 18.86 17.56
CA ILE A 51 11.03 18.80 18.46
C ILE A 51 11.64 20.19 18.64
N GLU A 52 11.89 20.57 19.89
CA GLU A 52 12.65 21.76 20.21
C GLU A 52 14.15 21.51 20.05
N LEU A 53 14.82 22.44 19.35
CA LEU A 53 16.24 22.36 19.05
C LEU A 53 17.08 23.04 20.13
N THR A 54 18.24 22.45 20.41
CA THR A 54 19.27 23.08 21.25
C THR A 54 20.41 23.57 20.37
N SER A 55 20.87 24.80 20.61
CA SER A 55 22.03 25.36 19.91
C SER A 55 23.31 25.10 20.69
N SER A 56 24.36 24.72 19.96
CA SER A 56 25.74 24.88 20.41
C SER A 56 26.26 26.28 20.05
N ASP A 57 27.34 26.73 20.69
CA ASP A 57 27.96 28.05 20.44
C ASP A 57 28.58 28.18 19.03
N GLU A 58 28.70 27.08 18.28
CA GLU A 58 29.33 26.98 16.96
C GLU A 58 28.34 26.89 15.78
N GLY A 59 27.12 27.42 15.91
CA GLY A 59 26.13 27.43 14.82
C GLY A 59 25.54 26.06 14.46
N THR A 60 25.85 25.05 15.27
CA THR A 60 25.33 23.70 15.15
C THR A 60 24.12 23.51 16.05
N LEU A 61 23.02 23.01 15.49
CA LEU A 61 21.82 22.67 16.25
C LEU A 61 21.75 21.16 16.46
N PHE A 62 21.26 20.73 17.61
CA PHE A 62 21.10 19.31 17.90
C PHE A 62 19.83 19.03 18.71
N PHE A 63 19.33 17.80 18.56
CA PHE A 63 18.27 17.24 19.39
C PHE A 63 18.48 15.74 19.58
N THR A 64 17.82 15.15 20.57
CA THR A 64 17.93 13.71 20.85
C THR A 64 16.56 13.07 20.85
N THR A 65 16.43 11.94 20.16
CA THR A 65 15.23 11.11 20.15
C THR A 65 15.51 9.82 20.92
N ASN A 66 14.53 9.34 21.69
CA ASN A 66 14.62 8.11 22.48
C ASN A 66 13.40 7.19 22.28
N SER A 67 12.70 7.34 21.16
CA SER A 67 11.49 6.60 20.80
C SER A 67 11.64 5.96 19.42
N ALA A 68 10.73 5.04 19.10
CA ALA A 68 10.66 4.44 17.77
C ALA A 68 10.10 5.46 16.78
N ILE A 69 10.97 6.01 15.92
CA ILE A 69 10.60 7.01 14.92
C ILE A 69 10.65 6.44 13.51
N SER A 70 9.65 6.76 12.69
CA SER A 70 9.57 6.33 11.30
C SER A 70 9.95 7.43 10.31
N TRP A 71 9.57 8.68 10.63
CA TRP A 71 9.82 9.85 9.79
C TRP A 71 10.60 10.91 10.54
N LEU A 72 11.45 11.62 9.79
CA LEU A 72 12.08 12.86 10.21
C LEU A 72 11.92 13.89 9.09
N ASN A 73 11.27 15.00 9.42
CA ASN A 73 11.06 16.14 8.54
C ASN A 73 11.72 17.37 9.17
N VAL A 74 12.47 18.11 8.36
CA VAL A 74 13.11 19.37 8.76
C VAL A 74 12.73 20.42 7.74
N SER A 75 12.16 21.53 8.18
CA SER A 75 11.90 22.70 7.35
C SER A 75 12.59 23.94 7.89
N SER A 76 13.09 24.79 7.00
CA SER A 76 13.78 26.02 7.37
C SER A 76 13.51 27.09 6.33
N GLU A 77 13.05 28.25 6.78
CA GLU A 77 12.75 29.40 5.94
C GLU A 77 13.78 30.52 6.11
N ASN A 78 13.70 31.54 5.25
CA ASN A 78 14.56 32.73 5.27
C ASN A 78 16.06 32.40 5.23
N LEU A 79 16.40 31.33 4.51
CA LEU A 79 17.76 30.88 4.36
C LEU A 79 18.52 31.74 3.33
N PRO A 80 19.83 31.94 3.53
CA PRO A 80 20.65 32.59 2.54
C PRO A 80 20.78 31.77 1.25
N ASN A 81 20.94 32.45 0.13
CA ASN A 81 21.14 31.81 -1.17
C ASN A 81 22.34 30.84 -1.14
N ASP A 82 22.18 29.72 -1.85
CA ASP A 82 23.18 28.66 -2.02
C ASP A 82 23.57 27.96 -0.71
N ALA A 83 22.73 28.08 0.33
CA ALA A 83 22.94 27.36 1.57
C ALA A 83 22.62 25.87 1.42
N THR A 84 23.39 25.02 2.11
CA THR A 84 23.20 23.57 2.16
C THR A 84 22.97 23.15 3.61
N LEU A 85 21.82 22.56 3.89
CA LEU A 85 21.51 21.93 5.18
C LEU A 85 22.10 20.52 5.18
N THR A 86 22.86 20.19 6.22
CA THR A 86 23.31 18.83 6.48
C THR A 86 22.65 18.31 7.75
N VAL A 87 21.94 17.19 7.64
CA VAL A 87 21.30 16.49 8.75
C VAL A 87 22.08 15.21 9.02
N SER A 88 22.54 15.02 10.25
CA SER A 88 23.36 13.86 10.63
C SER A 88 22.82 13.15 11.85
N SER A 89 22.94 11.82 11.84
CA SER A 89 22.51 10.90 12.88
C SER A 89 23.74 10.29 13.55
N SER A 90 23.74 10.18 14.88
CA SER A 90 24.87 9.62 15.63
C SER A 90 24.96 8.09 15.53
N SER A 91 23.82 7.41 15.39
CA SER A 91 23.72 5.97 15.67
C SER A 91 22.90 5.19 14.65
N ILE A 92 22.01 5.84 13.89
CA ILE A 92 21.04 5.17 13.01
C ILE A 92 21.24 5.64 11.56
N PRO A 93 21.57 4.75 10.60
CA PRO A 93 21.52 5.12 9.19
C PRO A 93 20.06 5.26 8.76
N TYR A 94 19.79 6.21 7.88
CA TYR A 94 18.43 6.54 7.49
C TYR A 94 18.33 6.85 6.00
N HIS A 95 17.12 6.77 5.47
CA HIS A 95 16.84 6.86 4.04
C HIS A 95 16.45 8.29 3.69
N SER A 96 17.10 8.87 2.68
CA SER A 96 16.73 10.17 2.13
C SER A 96 16.84 10.17 0.61
N SER A 97 16.05 11.04 -0.01
CA SER A 97 16.10 11.36 -1.44
C SER A 97 15.49 12.74 -1.62
N GLU A 98 16.03 13.55 -2.52
CA GLU A 98 15.48 14.87 -2.86
C GLU A 98 14.02 14.77 -3.36
N LEU A 99 13.64 13.63 -3.94
CA LEU A 99 12.30 13.39 -4.45
C LEU A 99 11.34 12.85 -3.38
N LEU A 100 11.80 12.59 -2.15
CA LEU A 100 10.95 11.93 -1.14
C LEU A 100 9.69 12.75 -0.82
N GLY A 101 8.53 12.16 -1.09
CA GLY A 101 7.24 12.83 -0.91
C GLY A 101 6.90 13.87 -1.99
N SER A 102 7.70 13.98 -3.06
CA SER A 102 7.35 14.78 -4.23
C SER A 102 6.22 14.11 -5.01
N ASP A 103 5.31 14.91 -5.55
CA ASP A 103 4.26 14.41 -6.43
C ASP A 103 4.84 14.11 -7.82
N ASN A 104 4.76 12.85 -8.23
CA ASN A 104 5.12 12.36 -9.55
C ASN A 104 3.87 11.79 -10.24
N ASP A 105 3.14 12.66 -10.95
CA ASP A 105 1.92 12.30 -11.69
C ASP A 105 0.82 11.64 -10.82
N GLY A 106 0.57 12.20 -9.64
CA GLY A 106 -0.48 11.75 -8.72
C GLY A 106 -0.04 10.60 -7.81
N ARG A 107 1.24 10.22 -7.82
CA ARG A 107 1.85 9.30 -6.86
C ARG A 107 2.98 10.01 -6.13
N MET A 108 2.94 10.01 -4.80
CA MET A 108 4.08 10.49 -4.01
C MET A 108 5.24 9.51 -4.15
N PHE A 109 6.43 10.01 -4.44
CA PHE A 109 7.63 9.17 -4.49
C PHE A 109 7.89 8.53 -3.11
N THR A 110 8.12 7.22 -3.13
CA THR A 110 8.49 6.43 -1.97
C THR A 110 9.85 5.79 -2.18
N CYS A 111 10.61 5.61 -1.10
CA CYS A 111 11.93 4.95 -1.15
C CYS A 111 11.89 3.50 -1.63
N LYS A 112 10.71 2.88 -1.64
CA LYS A 112 10.45 1.55 -2.17
C LYS A 112 9.42 1.68 -3.26
N ASP A 113 9.77 1.32 -4.48
CA ASP A 113 8.84 1.23 -5.60
C ASP A 113 8.97 -0.14 -6.27
N ILE A 114 7.92 -0.54 -6.96
CA ILE A 114 7.91 -1.77 -7.74
C ILE A 114 8.58 -1.45 -9.09
N ASN A 115 9.52 -2.29 -9.52
CA ASN A 115 10.15 -2.13 -10.85
C ASN A 115 9.10 -2.25 -11.97
N ASP A 116 9.46 -1.77 -13.17
CA ASP A 116 8.58 -1.81 -14.35
C ASP A 116 8.10 -3.23 -14.72
N ASP A 117 8.83 -4.25 -14.29
CA ASP A 117 8.50 -5.67 -14.52
C ASP A 117 7.55 -6.25 -13.46
N PHE A 118 7.17 -5.49 -12.42
CA PHE A 118 6.34 -5.93 -11.29
C PHE A 118 6.91 -7.11 -10.47
N GLU A 119 8.22 -7.34 -10.57
CA GLU A 119 8.90 -8.50 -10.00
C GLU A 119 9.74 -8.17 -8.75
N LEU A 120 10.23 -6.94 -8.63
CA LEU A 120 11.18 -6.55 -7.58
C LEU A 120 10.82 -5.19 -6.97
N ILE A 121 10.94 -5.11 -5.64
CA ILE A 121 10.93 -3.84 -4.92
C ILE A 121 12.34 -3.23 -5.05
N VAL A 122 12.44 -2.09 -5.74
CA VAL A 122 13.68 -1.33 -5.88
C VAL A 122 13.72 -0.28 -4.79
N GLU A 123 14.83 -0.25 -4.05
CA GLU A 123 15.11 0.80 -3.09
C GLU A 123 15.81 1.96 -3.81
N SER A 124 15.16 3.12 -3.81
CA SER A 124 15.57 4.30 -4.59
C SER A 124 16.15 5.43 -3.72
N CYS A 125 16.08 5.29 -2.40
CA CYS A 125 16.65 6.26 -1.46
C CYS A 125 18.06 5.86 -1.04
N ASP A 126 18.89 6.88 -0.79
CA ASP A 126 20.24 6.69 -0.28
C ASP A 126 20.18 6.41 1.23
N VAL A 127 20.96 5.42 1.67
CA VAL A 127 21.08 5.02 3.08
C VAL A 127 22.40 5.52 3.62
N ALA A 128 22.36 6.50 4.52
CA ALA A 128 23.55 7.08 5.14
C ALA A 128 23.25 7.62 6.54
N PHE A 129 24.31 7.92 7.29
CA PHE A 129 24.20 8.61 8.59
C PHE A 129 24.11 10.14 8.42
N SER A 130 24.40 10.66 7.23
CA SER A 130 24.41 12.09 6.95
C SER A 130 23.89 12.32 5.54
N HIS A 131 22.98 13.28 5.42
CA HIS A 131 22.35 13.66 4.16
C HIS A 131 22.30 15.17 4.05
N THR A 132 22.30 15.66 2.81
CA THR A 132 22.32 17.09 2.52
C THR A 132 21.11 17.50 1.68
N SER A 133 20.60 18.70 1.92
CA SER A 133 19.58 19.33 1.07
C SER A 133 19.99 20.76 0.77
N ARG A 134 19.71 21.22 -0.45
CA ARG A 134 20.03 22.58 -0.90
C ARG A 134 18.84 23.50 -0.73
N GLU A 135 19.13 24.76 -0.46
CA GLU A 135 18.15 25.83 -0.48
C GLU A 135 17.57 26.04 -1.87
N ILE A 136 16.25 26.26 -1.91
CA ILE A 136 15.48 26.62 -3.09
C ILE A 136 14.51 27.74 -2.67
N ASP A 137 14.65 28.92 -3.30
CA ASP A 137 13.79 30.10 -3.07
C ASP A 137 13.72 30.56 -1.60
N GLY A 138 14.84 30.47 -0.88
CA GLY A 138 15.03 30.83 0.53
C GLY A 138 14.51 29.77 1.51
N ASN A 139 14.11 28.59 1.03
CA ASN A 139 13.54 27.51 1.84
C ASN A 139 14.30 26.19 1.66
N ILE A 140 14.33 25.39 2.71
CA ILE A 140 14.73 23.98 2.64
C ILE A 140 13.61 23.13 3.25
N GLU A 141 13.13 22.16 2.49
CA GLU A 141 12.37 21.02 3.01
C GLU A 141 13.24 19.77 2.90
N PHE A 142 13.49 19.12 4.02
CA PHE A 142 14.23 17.87 4.09
C PHE A 142 13.34 16.78 4.67
N LYS A 143 13.02 15.78 3.85
CA LYS A 143 12.20 14.62 4.23
C LYS A 143 13.07 13.38 4.27
N SER A 144 12.82 12.52 5.26
CA SER A 144 13.56 11.28 5.41
C SER A 144 12.76 10.20 6.15
N ILE A 145 13.08 8.94 5.85
CA ILE A 145 12.54 7.76 6.53
C ILE A 145 13.63 7.18 7.42
N VAL A 146 13.36 7.13 8.73
CA VAL A 146 14.31 6.64 9.74
C VAL A 146 14.19 5.13 9.92
N SER A 147 12.98 4.59 9.95
CA SER A 147 12.75 3.16 10.08
C SER A 147 11.65 2.68 9.14
N VAL A 148 12.03 1.92 8.12
CA VAL A 148 11.12 1.28 7.16
C VAL A 148 10.38 0.08 7.74
N ASP A 149 10.84 -0.45 8.87
CA ASP A 149 10.25 -1.62 9.52
C ASP A 149 9.03 -1.27 10.38
N LEU A 150 8.88 0.01 10.72
CA LEU A 150 7.74 0.56 11.43
C LEU A 150 6.55 0.75 10.48
N PRO A 151 5.31 0.65 10.99
CA PRO A 151 4.11 0.90 10.20
C PRO A 151 3.99 2.39 9.86
N LEU A 152 4.46 2.81 8.68
CA LEU A 152 4.45 4.23 8.26
C LEU A 152 3.05 4.88 8.28
N GLY A 153 1.98 4.08 8.14
CA GLY A 153 0.59 4.52 8.23
C GLY A 153 -0.09 4.21 9.57
N GLY A 154 0.66 3.85 10.60
CA GLY A 154 0.16 3.46 11.92
C GLY A 154 -0.37 2.03 12.02
N VAL A 155 -0.63 1.37 10.89
CA VAL A 155 -1.11 -0.01 10.83
C VAL A 155 -0.13 -0.89 10.06
N ALA A 156 0.12 -2.09 10.57
CA ALA A 156 0.83 -3.15 9.84
C ALA A 156 0.17 -4.52 10.09
N TYR A 157 0.61 -5.51 9.34
CA TYR A 157 0.22 -6.91 9.50
C TYR A 157 1.46 -7.74 9.74
N LEU A 158 1.34 -8.74 10.61
CA LEU A 158 2.41 -9.69 10.91
C LEU A 158 1.86 -11.10 11.02
N GLU A 159 2.68 -12.07 10.67
CA GLU A 159 2.37 -13.49 10.79
C GLU A 159 2.84 -14.03 12.15
N ALA A 160 1.95 -14.75 12.85
CA ALA A 160 2.22 -15.31 14.16
C ALA A 160 1.39 -16.58 14.43
N LEU A 161 1.92 -17.42 15.32
CA LEU A 161 1.30 -18.70 15.69
C LEU A 161 0.05 -18.50 16.56
N ASP A 162 0.09 -17.51 17.44
CA ASP A 162 -0.99 -17.16 18.34
C ASP A 162 -0.88 -15.67 18.73
N LEU A 163 -1.88 -15.17 19.47
CA LEU A 163 -1.91 -13.77 19.92
C LEU A 163 -0.70 -13.42 20.81
N SER A 164 -0.17 -14.36 21.59
CA SER A 164 0.98 -14.10 22.45
C SER A 164 2.27 -13.94 21.64
N ASP A 165 2.48 -14.79 20.64
CA ASP A 165 3.57 -14.67 19.66
C ASP A 165 3.44 -13.36 18.88
N ALA A 166 2.22 -13.01 18.45
CA ALA A 166 1.94 -11.76 17.76
C ALA A 166 2.29 -10.53 18.60
N GLN A 167 1.90 -10.52 19.88
CA GLN A 167 2.24 -9.45 20.82
C GLN A 167 3.75 -9.34 21.04
N GLN A 168 4.46 -10.47 21.17
CA GLN A 168 5.91 -10.47 21.34
C GLN A 168 6.62 -9.93 20.09
N LYS A 169 6.22 -10.37 18.90
CA LYS A 169 6.77 -9.88 17.62
C LYS A 169 6.50 -8.39 17.41
N ALA A 170 5.28 -7.94 17.69
CA ALA A 170 4.91 -6.53 17.64
C ALA A 170 5.77 -5.68 18.61
N ALA A 171 5.85 -6.10 19.88
CA ALA A 171 6.65 -5.41 20.88
C ALA A 171 8.14 -5.38 20.52
N SER A 172 8.68 -6.49 20.00
CA SER A 172 10.06 -6.57 19.51
C SER A 172 10.31 -5.63 18.34
N LYS A 173 9.34 -5.47 17.43
CA LYS A 173 9.46 -4.56 16.28
C LYS A 173 9.57 -3.10 16.74
N ILE A 174 8.73 -2.68 17.68
CA ILE A 174 8.81 -1.32 18.24
C ILE A 174 10.09 -1.14 19.05
N SER A 175 10.43 -2.08 19.94
CA SER A 175 11.60 -1.95 20.81
C SER A 175 12.93 -1.95 20.05
N THR A 176 13.02 -2.66 18.93
CA THR A 176 14.22 -2.65 18.07
C THR A 176 14.41 -1.30 17.38
N ALA A 177 13.31 -0.60 17.08
CA ALA A 177 13.36 0.75 16.50
C ALA A 177 13.59 1.84 17.56
N THR A 178 13.24 1.59 18.83
CA THR A 178 13.49 2.51 19.94
C THR A 178 14.98 2.56 20.28
N ASN A 179 15.67 3.57 19.73
CA ASN A 179 17.08 3.81 19.99
C ASN A 179 17.31 5.27 20.41
N ILE A 180 18.27 5.48 21.31
CA ILE A 180 18.74 6.83 21.63
C ILE A 180 19.62 7.29 20.47
N ASN A 181 19.21 8.37 19.81
CA ASN A 181 19.93 8.95 18.69
C ASN A 181 20.00 10.47 18.83
N THR A 182 21.20 11.02 18.66
CA THR A 182 21.40 12.46 18.60
C THR A 182 21.48 12.87 17.13
N TRP A 183 20.62 13.82 16.77
CA TRP A 183 20.55 14.41 15.45
C TRP A 183 21.26 15.76 15.48
N THR A 184 22.08 16.01 14.47
CA THR A 184 22.88 17.23 14.33
C THR A 184 22.53 17.91 13.01
N LEU A 185 22.25 19.20 13.07
CA LEU A 185 21.86 20.04 11.95
C LEU A 185 22.90 21.15 11.81
N THR A 186 23.44 21.26 10.61
CA THR A 186 24.43 22.30 10.27
C THR A 186 24.04 22.93 8.95
N LEU A 187 24.26 24.24 8.86
CA LEU A 187 24.05 25.01 7.64
C LEU A 187 25.41 25.44 7.12
N ASP A 188 25.69 25.10 5.88
CA ASP A 188 26.93 25.45 5.20
C ASP A 188 26.63 26.38 4.03
N ARG A 189 27.52 27.34 3.77
CA ARG A 189 27.56 28.09 2.51
C ARG A 189 29.01 28.13 2.03
N ASP A 190 29.25 27.67 0.81
CA ASP A 190 30.57 27.65 0.18
C ASP A 190 31.68 26.98 1.04
N GLY A 191 31.33 26.02 1.90
CA GLY A 191 32.25 25.34 2.80
C GLY A 191 32.51 26.04 4.13
N GLU A 192 31.79 27.12 4.43
CA GLU A 192 31.80 27.79 5.73
C GLU A 192 30.46 27.60 6.48
N LEU A 193 30.56 27.27 7.77
CA LEU A 193 29.39 27.15 8.65
C LEU A 193 28.72 28.51 8.85
N VAL A 194 27.41 28.55 8.63
CA VAL A 194 26.58 29.74 8.81
C VAL A 194 25.57 29.48 9.92
N ASN A 195 25.32 30.51 10.74
CA ASN A 195 24.28 30.43 11.76
C ASN A 195 22.88 30.50 11.14
N PHE A 196 21.96 29.74 11.73
CA PHE A 196 20.54 29.86 11.43
C PHE A 196 20.01 31.23 11.91
N THR A 197 19.30 31.95 11.04
CA THR A 197 18.64 33.21 11.42
C THR A 197 17.41 32.95 12.29
N GLU A 198 16.67 31.89 11.94
CA GLU A 198 15.53 31.36 12.68
C GLU A 198 15.73 29.85 12.84
N PHE A 199 15.30 29.27 13.96
CA PHE A 199 15.45 27.83 14.17
C PHE A 199 14.56 27.05 13.20
N PRO A 200 15.10 26.00 12.56
CA PRO A 200 14.31 25.16 11.68
C PRO A 200 13.24 24.41 12.48
N SER A 201 12.09 24.15 11.86
CA SER A 201 11.06 23.29 12.42
C SER A 201 11.43 21.84 12.15
N VAL A 202 11.60 21.07 13.23
CA VAL A 202 11.86 19.63 13.14
C VAL A 202 10.65 18.87 13.64
N THR A 203 10.18 17.93 12.84
CA THR A 203 9.05 17.09 13.18
C THR A 203 9.39 15.63 12.96
N VAL A 204 9.02 14.78 13.93
CA VAL A 204 9.22 13.33 13.87
C VAL A 204 7.91 12.61 14.10
N VAL A 205 7.78 11.41 13.53
CA VAL A 205 6.60 10.55 13.75
C VAL A 205 7.00 9.40 14.66
N GLN A 206 6.39 9.35 15.85
CA GLN A 206 6.67 8.36 16.89
C GLN A 206 5.63 7.23 16.87
N HIS A 207 6.09 6.02 17.17
CA HIS A 207 5.25 4.83 17.24
C HIS A 207 5.31 4.21 18.63
N GLU A 208 4.16 4.19 19.29
CA GLU A 208 3.90 3.36 20.46
C GLU A 208 2.89 2.27 20.10
N LEU A 209 3.08 1.07 20.65
CA LEU A 209 2.17 -0.05 20.42
C LEU A 209 0.82 0.23 21.09
N ILE A 210 -0.26 0.32 20.31
CA ILE A 210 -1.63 0.49 20.81
C ILE A 210 -2.29 -0.86 21.00
N SER A 211 -2.38 -1.65 19.94
CA SER A 211 -3.07 -2.94 19.96
C SER A 211 -2.49 -3.93 18.97
N VAL A 212 -2.72 -5.20 19.30
CA VAL A 212 -2.47 -6.35 18.43
C VAL A 212 -3.73 -7.17 18.44
N GLU A 213 -4.35 -7.30 17.28
CA GLU A 213 -5.62 -8.00 17.11
C GLU A 213 -5.48 -9.06 16.03
N GLU A 214 -6.16 -10.18 16.22
CA GLU A 214 -6.27 -11.21 15.18
C GLU A 214 -6.96 -10.61 13.96
N PHE A 215 -6.35 -10.76 12.78
CA PHE A 215 -6.98 -10.29 11.56
C PHE A 215 -8.20 -11.18 11.27
N ARG A 216 -9.37 -10.57 11.24
CA ARG A 216 -10.62 -11.27 10.93
C ARG A 216 -11.26 -10.65 9.71
N LEU A 217 -11.47 -11.49 8.70
CA LEU A 217 -12.30 -11.16 7.55
C LEU A 217 -13.78 -11.24 7.97
N ASP A 218 -14.58 -10.25 7.58
CA ASP A 218 -16.03 -10.34 7.76
C ASP A 218 -16.59 -11.39 6.78
N PRO A 219 -17.05 -12.55 7.27
CA PRO A 219 -17.50 -13.63 6.40
C PRO A 219 -18.72 -13.22 5.56
N VAL A 220 -19.55 -12.28 6.01
CA VAL A 220 -20.70 -11.81 5.25
C VAL A 220 -20.25 -10.97 4.07
N VAL A 221 -19.30 -10.07 4.28
CA VAL A 221 -18.76 -9.20 3.23
C VAL A 221 -17.98 -10.03 2.20
N GLU A 222 -17.11 -10.94 2.66
CA GLU A 222 -16.36 -11.81 1.77
C GLU A 222 -17.25 -12.75 0.96
N THR A 223 -18.31 -13.30 1.57
CA THR A 223 -19.28 -14.13 0.82
C THR A 223 -20.06 -13.32 -0.21
N LEU A 224 -20.42 -12.06 0.08
CA LEU A 224 -21.05 -11.17 -0.89
C LEU A 224 -20.12 -10.88 -2.08
N TYR A 225 -18.83 -10.59 -1.84
CA TYR A 225 -17.85 -10.42 -2.92
C TYR A 225 -17.62 -11.70 -3.72
N GLY A 226 -17.57 -12.86 -3.06
CA GLY A 226 -17.48 -14.17 -3.71
C GLY A 226 -18.69 -14.46 -4.59
N ILE A 227 -19.92 -14.20 -4.11
CA ILE A 227 -21.16 -14.38 -4.87
C ILE A 227 -21.21 -13.41 -6.06
N ALA A 228 -20.87 -12.13 -5.84
CA ALA A 228 -20.85 -11.13 -6.91
C ALA A 228 -19.88 -11.53 -8.03
N SER A 229 -18.69 -11.99 -7.68
CA SER A 229 -17.69 -12.49 -8.63
C SER A 229 -18.20 -13.72 -9.39
N LEU A 230 -18.84 -14.67 -8.70
CA LEU A 230 -19.42 -15.87 -9.31
C LEU A 230 -20.55 -15.52 -10.30
N ILE A 231 -21.47 -14.63 -9.91
CA ILE A 231 -22.54 -14.14 -10.79
C ILE A 231 -21.92 -13.44 -12.00
N GLY A 232 -20.88 -12.62 -11.82
CA GLY A 232 -20.15 -11.96 -12.90
C GLY A 232 -19.59 -12.95 -13.92
N CYS A 233 -18.85 -13.96 -13.46
CA CYS A 233 -18.29 -15.00 -14.31
C CYS A 233 -19.36 -15.81 -15.04
N PHE A 234 -20.43 -16.24 -14.34
CA PHE A 234 -21.53 -16.97 -14.97
C PHE A 234 -22.29 -16.12 -15.98
N THR A 235 -22.49 -14.83 -15.68
CA THR A 235 -23.16 -13.90 -16.60
C THR A 235 -22.34 -13.73 -17.86
N MET A 236 -21.02 -13.55 -17.74
CA MET A 236 -20.14 -13.44 -18.90
C MET A 236 -20.14 -14.73 -19.73
N MET A 237 -20.09 -15.89 -19.08
CA MET A 237 -20.08 -17.20 -19.75
C MET A 237 -21.41 -17.55 -20.43
N LEU A 238 -22.56 -17.10 -19.89
CA LEU A 238 -23.88 -17.43 -20.44
C LEU A 238 -24.45 -16.36 -21.37
N ALA A 239 -24.32 -15.08 -21.00
CA ALA A 239 -24.93 -13.99 -21.76
C ALA A 239 -24.28 -13.83 -23.13
N VAL A 240 -22.94 -13.91 -23.23
CA VAL A 240 -22.22 -13.74 -24.50
C VAL A 240 -22.62 -14.81 -25.54
N PRO A 241 -22.59 -16.13 -25.23
CA PRO A 241 -23.06 -17.14 -26.17
C PRO A 241 -24.56 -17.05 -26.47
N MET A 242 -25.37 -16.64 -25.49
CA MET A 242 -26.81 -16.48 -25.67
C MET A 242 -27.14 -15.34 -26.65
N ILE A 243 -26.45 -14.20 -26.54
CA ILE A 243 -26.59 -13.07 -27.48
C ILE A 243 -26.15 -13.51 -28.89
N ALA A 244 -25.02 -14.21 -29.01
CA ALA A 244 -24.56 -14.74 -30.30
C ALA A 244 -25.57 -15.74 -30.91
N TYR A 245 -26.16 -16.61 -30.09
CA TYR A 245 -27.16 -17.56 -30.54
C TYR A 245 -28.44 -16.86 -31.01
N PHE A 246 -29.02 -15.96 -30.20
CA PHE A 246 -30.27 -15.29 -30.56
C PHE A 246 -30.12 -14.34 -31.73
N SER A 247 -28.99 -13.65 -31.86
CA SER A 247 -28.69 -12.85 -33.05
C SER A 247 -28.62 -13.74 -34.31
N GLY A 248 -28.00 -14.93 -34.23
CA GLY A 248 -28.01 -15.93 -35.30
C GLY A 248 -29.43 -16.38 -35.68
N VAL A 249 -30.27 -16.75 -34.71
CA VAL A 249 -31.66 -17.18 -34.95
C VAL A 249 -32.51 -16.05 -35.53
N ALA A 250 -32.36 -14.82 -35.02
CA ALA A 250 -33.09 -13.66 -35.54
C ALA A 250 -32.70 -13.37 -37.00
N ARG A 251 -31.42 -13.48 -37.33
CA ARG A 251 -30.93 -13.36 -38.71
C ARG A 251 -31.52 -14.43 -39.63
N GLN A 252 -31.53 -15.69 -39.21
CA GLN A 252 -32.14 -16.79 -39.97
C GLN A 252 -33.63 -16.52 -40.26
N LYS A 253 -34.41 -16.15 -39.24
CA LYS A 253 -35.84 -15.83 -39.42
C LYS A 253 -36.07 -14.67 -40.39
N ARG A 254 -35.19 -13.65 -40.38
CA ARG A 254 -35.27 -12.52 -41.30
C ARG A 254 -34.95 -12.95 -42.74
N GLU A 255 -33.90 -13.73 -42.94
CA GLU A 255 -33.53 -14.27 -44.25
C GLU A 255 -34.62 -15.19 -44.82
N ASP A 256 -35.23 -16.04 -43.98
CA ASP A 256 -36.35 -16.91 -44.39
C ASP A 256 -37.59 -16.10 -44.77
N ARG A 257 -37.92 -15.02 -44.06
CA ARG A 257 -39.02 -14.11 -44.45
C ARG A 257 -38.74 -13.45 -45.80
N LEU A 258 -37.53 -12.94 -46.02
CA LEU A 258 -37.15 -12.31 -47.29
C LEU A 258 -37.20 -13.29 -48.46
N ARG A 259 -36.81 -14.54 -48.24
CA ARG A 259 -36.90 -15.61 -49.25
C ARG A 259 -38.35 -16.04 -49.53
N ALA A 260 -39.23 -15.96 -48.55
CA ALA A 260 -40.66 -16.21 -48.73
C ALA A 260 -41.37 -15.07 -49.49
N GLU A 261 -40.98 -13.81 -49.24
CA GLU A 261 -41.52 -12.64 -49.95
C GLU A 261 -40.97 -12.50 -51.38
N ASN A 262 -39.74 -12.95 -51.64
CA ASN A 262 -39.12 -12.98 -52.97
C ASN A 262 -38.68 -14.40 -53.33
N PRO A 263 -39.61 -15.30 -53.71
CA PRO A 263 -39.25 -16.63 -54.14
C PRO A 263 -38.39 -16.58 -55.41
N PRO A 264 -37.39 -17.45 -55.56
CA PRO A 264 -36.56 -17.49 -56.76
C PRO A 264 -37.42 -17.77 -58.01
N PRO A 265 -37.08 -17.19 -59.17
CA PRO A 265 -37.81 -17.44 -60.40
C PRO A 265 -37.80 -18.94 -60.70
N ILE A 266 -38.99 -19.46 -61.00
CA ILE A 266 -39.21 -20.85 -61.38
C ILE A 266 -38.72 -20.98 -62.82
N ASN A 267 -37.60 -21.66 -63.04
CA ASN A 267 -37.15 -22.07 -64.38
C ASN A 267 -37.93 -23.28 -64.87
#